data_AF-A0A955VVW4-F1
#
_entry.id   AF-A0A955VVW4-F1
#
_cell.length_a   1.000
_cell.length_b   1.000
_cell.length_c   1.000
_cell.angle_alpha   90.00
_cell.angle_beta   90.00
_cell.angle_gamma   90.00
#
_symmetry.space_group_name_H-M   'P 1'
#
loop_
_entity.id
_entity.type
_entity.pdbx_description
1 polymer ?
#
loop_
_entity_poly.entity_id
_entity_poly.type
_entity_poly.pdbx_seq_one_letter_code
_entity_poly.pdbx_strand_id
1 'polypeptide(L)'
;MKTVLVILLALAPVARADTPQTVDAAQAEGFAPRPDDEPAGSLFGGVLAVGPGFLIHGFGHYYAGAKDTALSLLLAELAGLGLIAASLAIDESTHGSGPTGGLRLGLAHAGAVLFFGSWGADIFGTFKGAGAFDPLTLRTEARQVGLAYRFTDNPLTPFKHHIAVKGVFDSGLFYLRPEVDLEARLDLWQGAVDTGVRVFRGVDPQNYIAVGARARRHAVRLYGYSALASAAYVGGQADLGQVVRGMRNCYVFTRLGYGFVGYQFGDQVDEAPGFTESPWFLDSWLLVETGVAVNTGPRTTASLAFIEDPTQDVGPSDGENGLIEVALSHRQSAELDIELSLTAGEGWGIRLGLGYGL
;
A
#
# COMPACT_ATOMS: atom_id res chain seq x y z
N MET A 1 -7.45 14.90 6.83
CA MET A 1 -7.33 13.42 6.91
C MET A 1 -8.31 12.73 7.86
N LYS A 2 -8.52 13.19 9.12
CA LYS A 2 -9.40 12.48 10.09
C LYS A 2 -10.84 12.20 9.60
N THR A 3 -11.43 13.07 8.78
CA THR A 3 -12.79 12.90 8.25
C THR A 3 -12.89 11.85 7.12
N VAL A 4 -11.79 11.57 6.42
CA VAL A 4 -11.81 10.69 5.23
C VAL A 4 -11.77 9.21 5.63
N LEU A 5 -11.01 8.86 6.67
CA LEU A 5 -10.90 7.48 7.16
C LEU A 5 -12.25 6.94 7.71
N VAL A 6 -13.03 7.81 8.36
CA VAL A 6 -14.33 7.44 8.94
C VAL A 6 -15.38 7.16 7.86
N ILE A 7 -15.34 7.87 6.73
CA ILE A 7 -16.30 7.70 5.64
C ILE A 7 -16.05 6.40 4.86
N LEU A 8 -14.78 6.01 4.65
CA LEU A 8 -14.44 4.76 3.97
C LEU A 8 -14.86 3.51 4.75
N LEU A 9 -14.77 3.53 6.08
CA LEU A 9 -15.25 2.44 6.94
C LEU A 9 -16.78 2.35 6.99
N ALA A 10 -17.50 3.46 6.84
CA ALA A 10 -18.96 3.50 6.88
C ALA A 10 -19.63 3.05 5.57
N LEU A 11 -18.89 2.98 4.46
CA LEU A 11 -19.42 2.65 3.13
C LEU A 11 -19.14 1.20 2.70
N ALA A 12 -18.46 0.40 3.53
CA ALA A 12 -18.41 -1.04 3.28
C ALA A 12 -19.86 -1.55 3.33
N PRO A 13 -20.43 -2.05 2.22
CA PRO A 13 -21.77 -2.60 2.25
C PRO A 13 -21.77 -3.69 3.32
N VAL A 14 -22.63 -3.55 4.33
CA VAL A 14 -22.95 -4.65 5.23
C VAL A 14 -23.51 -5.72 4.30
N ALA A 15 -22.67 -6.69 3.95
CA ALA A 15 -23.04 -7.75 3.05
C ALA A 15 -24.31 -8.37 3.63
N ARG A 16 -25.43 -8.20 2.93
CA ARG A 16 -26.64 -8.95 3.26
C ARG A 16 -26.20 -10.40 3.21
N ALA A 17 -26.39 -11.12 4.31
CA ALA A 17 -26.10 -12.53 4.36
C ALA A 17 -26.89 -13.20 3.23
N ASP A 18 -26.20 -13.52 2.13
CA ASP A 18 -26.67 -14.49 1.17
C ASP A 18 -26.95 -15.78 1.96
N THR A 19 -27.86 -16.59 1.41
CA THR A 19 -28.36 -17.81 2.05
C THR A 19 -27.20 -18.60 2.68
N PRO A 20 -27.30 -19.06 3.95
CA PRO A 20 -26.18 -19.71 4.63
C PRO A 20 -25.59 -20.81 3.75
N GLN A 21 -24.36 -20.61 3.27
CA GLN A 21 -23.64 -21.64 2.53
C GLN A 21 -23.27 -22.77 3.48
N THR A 22 -23.24 -24.00 2.99
CA THR A 22 -22.71 -25.13 3.77
C THR A 22 -21.20 -24.97 3.95
N VAL A 23 -20.67 -25.54 5.03
CA VAL A 23 -19.22 -25.55 5.30
C VAL A 23 -18.45 -26.09 4.10
N ASP A 24 -18.93 -27.17 3.49
CA ASP A 24 -18.31 -27.79 2.33
C ASP A 24 -18.30 -26.88 1.10
N ALA A 25 -19.37 -26.12 0.87
CA ALA A 25 -19.45 -25.16 -0.25
C ALA A 25 -18.47 -24.00 -0.03
N ALA A 26 -18.41 -23.45 1.19
CA ALA A 26 -17.44 -22.41 1.54
C ALA A 26 -16.00 -22.94 1.40
N GLN A 27 -15.69 -24.14 1.89
CA GLN A 27 -14.36 -24.73 1.71
C GLN A 27 -14.02 -24.99 0.24
N ALA A 28 -14.98 -25.42 -0.57
CA ALA A 28 -14.80 -25.61 -2.01
C ALA A 28 -14.53 -24.29 -2.75
N GLU A 29 -15.07 -23.17 -2.26
CA GLU A 29 -14.76 -21.82 -2.74
C GLU A 29 -13.44 -21.26 -2.18
N GLY A 30 -12.69 -22.05 -1.40
CA GLY A 30 -11.37 -21.69 -0.86
C GLY A 30 -11.42 -20.93 0.46
N PHE A 31 -12.54 -20.97 1.18
CA PHE A 31 -12.63 -20.36 2.50
C PHE A 31 -12.07 -21.29 3.59
N ALA A 32 -11.28 -20.74 4.50
CA ALA A 32 -10.79 -21.45 5.67
C ALA A 32 -11.76 -21.29 6.86
N PRO A 33 -12.14 -22.37 7.56
CA PRO A 33 -12.95 -22.25 8.77
C PRO A 33 -12.18 -21.50 9.86
N ARG A 34 -12.90 -20.62 10.56
CA ARG A 34 -12.43 -19.96 11.76
C ARG A 34 -12.14 -21.01 12.84
N PRO A 35 -10.97 -20.97 13.51
CA PRO A 35 -10.71 -21.81 14.66
C PRO A 35 -11.76 -21.64 15.76
N ASP A 36 -12.21 -22.75 16.36
CA ASP A 36 -13.22 -22.74 17.43
C ASP A 36 -12.80 -21.94 18.67
N ASP A 37 -11.48 -21.77 18.87
CA ASP A 37 -10.88 -21.05 19.99
C ASP A 37 -10.68 -19.55 19.71
N GLU A 38 -11.00 -19.05 18.52
CA GLU A 38 -10.80 -17.65 18.17
C GLU A 38 -12.05 -16.81 18.54
N PRO A 39 -11.96 -15.86 19.49
CA PRO A 39 -13.12 -15.13 20.00
C PRO A 39 -13.68 -14.14 18.98
N ALA A 40 -15.00 -14.13 18.79
CA ALA A 40 -15.69 -13.28 17.82
C ALA A 40 -15.30 -11.80 17.95
N GLY A 41 -15.25 -11.10 16.82
CA GLY A 41 -15.06 -9.64 16.81
C GLY A 41 -16.16 -8.93 17.59
N SER A 42 -15.84 -7.75 18.12
CA SER A 42 -16.71 -6.96 18.99
C SER A 42 -16.78 -5.52 18.47
N LEU A 43 -17.98 -5.03 18.13
CA LEU A 43 -18.19 -3.63 17.75
C LEU A 43 -17.69 -2.67 18.85
N PHE A 44 -18.02 -2.99 20.11
CA PHE A 44 -17.55 -2.22 21.25
C PHE A 44 -16.03 -2.23 21.36
N GLY A 45 -15.41 -3.41 21.21
CA GLY A 45 -13.96 -3.52 21.16
C GLY A 45 -13.34 -2.72 20.01
N GLY A 46 -13.96 -2.68 18.83
CA GLY A 46 -13.49 -1.90 17.69
C GLY A 46 -13.54 -0.39 17.95
N VAL A 47 -14.61 0.09 18.59
CA VAL A 47 -14.69 1.51 19.03
C VAL A 47 -13.58 1.82 20.04
N LEU A 48 -13.33 0.90 20.98
CA LEU A 48 -12.23 1.04 21.93
C LEU A 48 -10.86 1.03 21.24
N ALA A 49 -10.65 0.21 20.21
CA ALA A 49 -9.43 0.18 19.41
C ALA A 49 -9.17 1.50 18.68
N VAL A 50 -10.21 2.13 18.13
CA VAL A 50 -10.09 3.41 17.40
C VAL A 50 -9.74 4.58 18.32
N GLY A 51 -10.40 4.66 19.49
CA GLY A 51 -10.21 5.77 20.43
C GLY A 51 -9.07 5.50 21.41
N PRO A 52 -9.34 4.94 22.60
CA PRO A 52 -8.31 4.60 23.59
C PRO A 52 -7.18 3.71 23.05
N GLY A 53 -7.49 2.82 22.12
CA GLY A 53 -6.56 1.87 21.53
C GLY A 53 -5.46 2.51 20.68
N PHE A 54 -5.57 3.80 20.34
CA PHE A 54 -4.45 4.55 19.75
C PHE A 54 -3.32 4.81 20.77
N LEU A 55 -3.64 4.83 22.07
CA LEU A 55 -2.65 5.03 23.15
C LEU A 55 -2.13 3.71 23.73
N ILE A 56 -2.89 2.62 23.58
CA ILE A 56 -2.58 1.29 24.09
C ILE A 56 -3.09 0.28 23.07
N HIS A 57 -2.21 -0.22 22.23
CA HIS A 57 -2.59 -1.13 21.16
C HIS A 57 -2.98 -2.49 21.74
N GLY A 58 -4.00 -3.12 21.15
CA GLY A 58 -4.56 -4.38 21.64
C GLY A 58 -5.68 -4.21 22.67
N PHE A 59 -6.02 -2.97 23.04
CA PHE A 59 -7.12 -2.71 23.96
C PHE A 59 -8.45 -3.22 23.40
N GLY A 60 -8.70 -3.11 22.10
CA GLY A 60 -9.88 -3.70 21.47
C GLY A 60 -9.95 -5.21 21.63
N HIS A 61 -8.86 -5.90 21.29
CA HIS A 61 -8.75 -7.36 21.43
C HIS A 61 -8.89 -7.83 22.88
N TYR A 62 -8.37 -7.07 23.85
CA TYR A 62 -8.52 -7.40 25.27
C TYR A 62 -10.00 -7.47 25.67
N TYR A 63 -10.82 -6.50 25.23
CA TYR A 63 -12.26 -6.47 25.48
C TYR A 63 -13.05 -7.48 24.63
N ALA A 64 -12.52 -7.87 23.47
CA ALA A 64 -13.07 -8.97 22.68
C ALA A 64 -12.71 -10.37 23.26
N GLY A 65 -11.90 -10.44 24.31
CA GLY A 65 -11.48 -11.70 24.95
C GLY A 65 -10.24 -12.35 24.31
N ALA A 66 -9.64 -11.71 23.29
CA ALA A 66 -8.42 -12.16 22.63
C ALA A 66 -7.16 -11.64 23.35
N LYS A 67 -6.94 -12.08 24.59
CA LYS A 67 -5.87 -11.54 25.47
C LYS A 67 -4.46 -11.76 24.93
N ASP A 68 -4.20 -12.90 24.30
CA ASP A 68 -2.87 -13.19 23.74
C ASP A 68 -2.55 -12.24 22.58
N THR A 69 -3.52 -12.03 21.68
CA THR A 69 -3.42 -11.04 20.61
C THR A 69 -3.22 -9.63 21.18
N ALA A 70 -3.99 -9.26 22.22
CA ALA A 70 -3.84 -7.96 22.86
C ALA A 70 -2.42 -7.72 23.38
N LEU A 71 -1.81 -8.73 24.03
CA LEU A 71 -0.44 -8.65 24.52
C LEU A 71 0.57 -8.55 23.36
N SER A 72 0.39 -9.31 22.28
CA SER A 72 1.27 -9.23 21.11
C SER A 72 1.24 -7.84 20.46
N LEU A 73 0.06 -7.23 20.37
CA LEU A 73 -0.11 -5.89 19.80
C LEU A 73 0.53 -4.82 20.70
N LEU A 74 0.39 -4.94 22.02
CA LEU A 74 1.08 -4.05 22.97
C LEU A 74 2.61 -4.18 22.89
N LEU A 75 3.14 -5.40 22.73
CA LEU A 75 4.58 -5.60 22.55
C LEU A 75 5.08 -4.99 21.23
N ALA A 76 4.29 -5.09 20.15
CA ALA A 76 4.59 -4.45 18.88
C ALA A 76 4.59 -2.93 18.98
N GLU A 77 3.64 -2.35 19.73
CA GLU A 77 3.61 -0.92 20.05
C GLU A 77 4.90 -0.49 20.76
N LEU A 78 5.28 -1.18 21.85
CA LEU A 78 6.47 -0.87 22.63
C LEU A 78 7.76 -0.99 21.79
N ALA A 79 7.84 -2.03 20.96
CA ALA A 79 8.96 -2.19 20.02
C ALA A 79 9.00 -1.05 18.99
N GLY A 80 7.85 -0.69 18.42
CA GLY A 80 7.72 0.41 17.46
C GLY A 80 8.15 1.75 18.05
N LEU A 81 7.65 2.10 19.24
CA LEU A 81 8.04 3.29 19.98
C LEU A 81 9.54 3.27 20.34
N GLY A 82 10.08 2.11 20.72
CA GLY A 82 11.51 1.93 20.99
C GLY A 82 12.38 2.22 19.77
N LEU A 83 12.00 1.75 18.58
CA LEU A 83 12.72 2.01 17.33
C LEU A 83 12.64 3.49 16.93
N ILE A 84 11.49 4.13 17.08
CA ILE A 84 11.32 5.58 16.82
C ILE A 84 12.21 6.38 17.78
N ALA A 85 12.19 6.06 19.08
CA ALA A 85 13.02 6.73 20.08
C ALA A 85 14.53 6.54 19.79
N ALA A 86 14.94 5.34 19.37
CA ALA A 86 16.32 5.08 18.97
C ALA A 86 16.73 5.89 17.73
N SER A 87 15.84 6.04 16.75
CA SER A 87 16.06 6.91 15.59
C SER A 87 16.28 8.36 16.02
N LEU A 88 15.42 8.89 16.90
CA LEU A 88 15.55 10.26 17.40
C LEU A 88 16.86 10.47 18.20
N ALA A 89 17.26 9.48 19.01
CA ALA A 89 18.52 9.54 19.74
C ALA A 89 19.76 9.54 18.81
N ILE A 90 19.71 8.79 17.71
CA ILE A 90 20.76 8.83 16.67
C ILE A 90 20.79 10.19 15.98
N ASP A 91 19.62 10.74 15.64
CA ASP A 91 19.51 12.04 14.99
C ASP A 91 20.14 13.15 15.86
N GLU A 92 19.76 13.21 17.13
CA GLU A 92 20.26 14.19 18.10
C GLU A 92 21.76 14.02 18.35
N SER A 93 22.25 12.80 18.54
CA SER A 93 23.67 12.55 18.82
C SER A 93 24.58 12.82 17.61
N THR A 94 24.05 12.74 16.40
CA THR A 94 24.82 12.93 15.16
C THR A 94 24.55 14.25 14.45
N HIS A 95 23.63 15.06 14.98
CA HIS A 95 23.18 16.33 14.37
C HIS A 95 22.82 16.14 12.88
N GLY A 96 22.16 15.02 12.55
CA GLY A 96 21.77 14.69 11.19
C GLY A 96 22.95 14.36 10.24
N SER A 97 24.11 13.92 10.75
CA SER A 97 25.25 13.59 9.90
C SER A 97 24.88 12.55 8.82
N GLY A 98 25.35 12.78 7.58
CA GLY A 98 25.05 11.90 6.44
C GLY A 98 25.29 10.40 6.65
N PRO A 99 26.37 9.94 7.35
CA PRO A 99 26.65 8.51 7.52
C PRO A 99 25.58 7.72 8.28
N THR A 100 24.83 8.36 9.18
CA THR A 100 23.78 7.69 9.99
C THR A 100 22.38 7.89 9.43
N GLY A 101 22.22 8.70 8.38
CA GLY A 101 20.92 9.05 7.80
C GLY A 101 20.09 7.83 7.40
N GLY A 102 20.70 6.86 6.72
CA GLY A 102 20.02 5.63 6.31
C GLY A 102 19.56 4.75 7.47
N LEU A 103 20.40 4.59 8.51
CA LEU A 103 20.04 3.83 9.71
C LEU A 103 18.92 4.51 10.48
N ARG A 104 19.03 5.83 10.68
CA ARG A 104 18.01 6.67 11.31
C ARG A 104 16.67 6.49 10.60
N LEU A 105 16.64 6.71 9.29
CA LEU A 105 15.42 6.57 8.48
C LEU A 105 14.85 5.15 8.57
N GLY A 106 15.69 4.12 8.47
CA GLY A 106 15.27 2.73 8.59
C GLY A 106 14.62 2.41 9.94
N LEU A 107 15.19 2.90 11.05
CA LEU A 107 14.64 2.71 12.39
C LEU A 107 13.32 3.47 12.58
N ALA A 108 13.26 4.74 12.18
CA ALA A 108 12.02 5.52 12.22
C ALA A 108 10.91 4.83 11.42
N HIS A 109 11.23 4.39 10.21
CA HIS A 109 10.29 3.74 9.31
C HIS A 109 9.80 2.39 9.88
N ALA A 110 10.71 1.51 10.29
CA ALA A 110 10.34 0.23 10.91
C ALA A 110 9.51 0.44 12.18
N GLY A 111 9.87 1.42 13.00
CA GLY A 111 9.13 1.77 14.20
C GLY A 111 7.72 2.28 13.91
N ALA A 112 7.58 3.16 12.92
CA ALA A 112 6.28 3.66 12.46
C ALA A 112 5.39 2.53 11.90
N VAL A 113 5.95 1.62 11.11
CA VAL A 113 5.22 0.45 10.58
C VAL A 113 4.73 -0.44 11.71
N LEU A 114 5.57 -0.76 12.70
CA LEU A 114 5.16 -1.58 13.85
C LEU A 114 4.07 -0.88 14.68
N PHE A 115 4.25 0.41 14.94
CA PHE A 115 3.29 1.21 15.72
C PHE A 115 1.94 1.31 15.00
N PHE A 116 1.89 1.92 13.82
CA PHE A 116 0.63 2.10 13.10
C PHE A 116 0.04 0.77 12.62
N GLY A 117 0.88 -0.21 12.29
CA GLY A 117 0.45 -1.55 11.92
C GLY A 117 -0.25 -2.27 13.07
N SER A 118 0.29 -2.20 14.30
CA SER A 118 -0.36 -2.81 15.47
C SER A 118 -1.62 -2.06 15.91
N TRP A 119 -1.71 -0.74 15.72
CA TRP A 119 -2.96 0.00 15.93
C TRP A 119 -4.04 -0.39 14.91
N GLY A 120 -3.69 -0.39 13.62
CA GLY A 120 -4.59 -0.82 12.55
C GLY A 120 -5.06 -2.26 12.75
N ALA A 121 -4.14 -3.14 13.13
CA ALA A 121 -4.45 -4.51 13.51
C ALA A 121 -5.50 -4.62 14.61
N ASP A 122 -5.38 -3.80 15.67
CA ASP A 122 -6.33 -3.80 16.78
C ASP A 122 -7.72 -3.41 16.30
N ILE A 123 -7.81 -2.36 15.48
CA ILE A 123 -9.06 -1.91 14.86
C ILE A 123 -9.66 -3.04 14.02
N PHE A 124 -8.95 -3.49 13.00
CA PHE A 124 -9.49 -4.43 12.02
C PHE A 124 -9.79 -5.81 12.61
N GLY A 125 -8.89 -6.35 13.43
CA GLY A 125 -9.10 -7.64 14.09
C GLY A 125 -10.30 -7.61 15.02
N THR A 126 -10.53 -6.49 15.71
CA THR A 126 -11.69 -6.38 16.61
C THR A 126 -13.01 -6.17 15.86
N PHE A 127 -12.98 -5.55 14.66
CA PHE A 127 -14.18 -5.38 13.81
C PHE A 127 -14.57 -6.61 12.98
N LYS A 128 -13.71 -7.64 12.89
CA LYS A 128 -13.85 -8.80 11.97
C LYS A 128 -15.12 -9.66 12.16
N GLY A 129 -15.93 -9.39 13.19
CA GLY A 129 -17.20 -10.07 13.44
C GLY A 129 -17.04 -11.54 13.82
N ALA A 130 -18.14 -12.30 13.78
CA ALA A 130 -18.19 -13.73 14.12
C ALA A 130 -18.14 -14.66 12.89
N GLY A 131 -17.86 -14.12 11.70
CA GLY A 131 -17.84 -14.88 10.45
C GLY A 131 -16.88 -16.07 10.54
N ALA A 132 -17.36 -17.25 10.13
CA ALA A 132 -16.64 -18.51 10.24
C ALA A 132 -15.70 -18.79 9.07
N PHE A 133 -15.64 -17.91 8.07
CA PHE A 133 -14.97 -18.19 6.81
C PHE A 133 -14.23 -16.97 6.29
N ASP A 134 -12.91 -17.09 6.21
CA ASP A 134 -12.01 -16.10 5.62
C ASP A 134 -11.56 -16.62 4.25
N PRO A 135 -11.79 -15.89 3.15
CA PRO A 135 -11.23 -16.27 1.86
C PRO A 135 -9.88 -15.64 1.63
N LEU A 136 -9.09 -16.37 0.83
CA LEU A 136 -7.84 -15.92 0.25
C LEU A 136 -8.16 -14.92 -0.87
N THR A 137 -8.20 -13.63 -0.56
CA THR A 137 -8.71 -12.60 -1.51
C THR A 137 -7.74 -12.24 -2.62
N LEU A 138 -6.43 -12.39 -2.42
CA LEU A 138 -5.44 -11.96 -3.39
C LEU A 138 -5.13 -13.11 -4.38
N ARG A 139 -5.47 -12.89 -5.65
CA ARG A 139 -5.10 -13.80 -6.74
C ARG A 139 -3.59 -13.78 -6.91
N THR A 140 -2.92 -14.78 -6.33
CA THR A 140 -1.70 -15.26 -6.98
C THR A 140 -2.15 -15.93 -8.29
N GLU A 141 -1.43 -15.69 -9.38
CA GLU A 141 -1.80 -16.16 -10.73
C GLU A 141 -2.86 -15.33 -11.49
N ALA A 142 -2.87 -14.01 -11.32
CA ALA A 142 -3.76 -13.12 -12.06
C ALA A 142 -3.28 -12.83 -13.49
N ARG A 143 -4.19 -12.92 -14.47
CA ARG A 143 -4.06 -12.32 -15.80
C ARG A 143 -5.18 -11.32 -15.97
N GLN A 144 -4.86 -10.03 -16.02
CA GLN A 144 -5.87 -8.99 -16.05
C GLN A 144 -5.49 -7.84 -16.97
N VAL A 145 -6.50 -7.21 -17.55
CA VAL A 145 -6.40 -5.92 -18.23
C VAL A 145 -7.36 -4.97 -17.55
N GLY A 146 -6.90 -3.76 -17.22
CA GLY A 146 -7.70 -2.77 -16.53
C GLY A 146 -7.69 -1.41 -17.21
N LEU A 147 -8.77 -0.68 -17.00
CA LEU A 147 -8.95 0.71 -17.37
C LEU A 147 -9.21 1.51 -16.09
N ALA A 148 -8.52 2.63 -15.91
CA ALA A 148 -8.74 3.51 -14.77
C ALA A 148 -8.89 4.96 -15.20
N TYR A 149 -9.75 5.67 -14.48
CA TYR A 149 -9.78 7.12 -14.45
C TYR A 149 -9.08 7.60 -13.20
N ARG A 150 -8.22 8.61 -13.33
CA ARG A 150 -7.56 9.26 -12.21
C ARG A 150 -7.77 10.76 -12.27
N PHE A 151 -8.07 11.34 -11.12
CA PHE A 151 -8.03 12.77 -10.89
C PHE A 151 -6.86 13.09 -9.95
N THR A 152 -6.12 14.14 -10.24
CA THR A 152 -5.02 14.62 -9.41
C THR A 152 -5.07 16.13 -9.28
N ASP A 153 -4.84 16.64 -8.08
CA ASP A 153 -4.74 18.06 -7.78
C ASP A 153 -3.39 18.28 -7.09
N ASN A 154 -2.37 18.53 -7.90
CA ASN A 154 -1.02 18.84 -7.46
C ASN A 154 -0.74 20.32 -7.75
N PRO A 155 -0.37 21.15 -6.75
CA PRO A 155 -0.07 22.57 -6.97
C PRO A 155 1.10 22.81 -7.94
N LEU A 156 1.98 21.82 -8.12
CA LEU A 156 3.16 21.91 -8.97
C LEU A 156 2.89 21.62 -10.45
N THR A 157 1.77 20.97 -10.79
CA THR A 157 1.49 20.58 -12.18
C THR A 157 0.04 20.84 -12.58
N PRO A 158 -0.22 21.25 -13.84
CA PRO A 158 -1.58 21.52 -14.30
C PRO A 158 -2.34 20.26 -14.74
N PHE A 159 -1.75 19.08 -14.60
CA PHE A 159 -2.28 17.81 -15.10
C PHE A 159 -3.27 17.20 -14.10
N LYS A 160 -4.55 17.21 -14.45
CA LYS A 160 -5.62 16.83 -13.51
C LYS A 160 -6.35 15.55 -13.86
N HIS A 161 -6.62 15.31 -15.14
CA HIS A 161 -7.51 14.24 -15.57
C HIS A 161 -6.74 13.23 -16.40
N HIS A 162 -6.84 11.97 -16.01
CA HIS A 162 -6.00 10.90 -16.53
C HIS A 162 -6.84 9.68 -16.88
N ILE A 163 -6.46 9.01 -17.97
CA ILE A 163 -6.95 7.68 -18.33
C ILE A 163 -5.74 6.75 -18.35
N ALA A 164 -5.81 5.68 -17.56
CA ALA A 164 -4.76 4.69 -17.46
C ALA A 164 -5.22 3.31 -17.96
N VAL A 165 -4.35 2.62 -18.68
CA VAL A 165 -4.52 1.22 -19.07
C VAL A 165 -3.44 0.41 -18.37
N LYS A 166 -3.86 -0.64 -17.66
CA LYS A 166 -3.00 -1.50 -16.84
C LYS A 166 -3.09 -2.93 -17.35
N GLY A 167 -1.95 -3.61 -17.44
CA GLY A 167 -1.88 -5.06 -17.58
C GLY A 167 -1.36 -5.67 -16.29
N VAL A 168 -1.85 -6.84 -15.92
CA VAL A 168 -1.31 -7.66 -14.82
C VAL A 168 -1.09 -9.06 -15.35
N PHE A 169 0.15 -9.51 -15.29
CA PHE A 169 0.53 -10.89 -15.52
C PHE A 169 1.26 -11.36 -14.29
N ASP A 170 0.66 -12.26 -13.54
CA ASP A 170 1.24 -12.88 -12.37
C ASP A 170 1.12 -14.39 -12.55
N SER A 171 2.22 -15.11 -12.39
CA SER A 171 2.26 -16.58 -12.48
C SER A 171 2.51 -17.23 -11.12
N GLY A 172 2.36 -16.47 -10.03
CA GLY A 172 2.77 -16.88 -8.69
C GLY A 172 4.27 -16.80 -8.47
N LEU A 173 5.11 -17.17 -9.45
CA LEU A 173 6.57 -17.01 -9.37
C LEU A 173 7.05 -15.68 -9.94
N PHE A 174 6.57 -15.32 -11.13
CA PHE A 174 6.94 -14.11 -11.84
C PHE A 174 5.75 -13.16 -11.92
N TYR A 175 6.02 -11.86 -11.90
CA TYR A 175 5.00 -10.86 -12.25
C TYR A 175 5.52 -9.78 -13.19
N LEU A 176 4.60 -9.24 -13.98
CA LEU A 176 4.80 -8.15 -14.91
C LEU A 176 3.53 -7.29 -14.94
N ARG A 177 3.69 -5.99 -14.69
CA ARG A 177 2.60 -5.02 -14.58
C ARG A 177 2.91 -3.80 -15.45
N PRO A 178 2.64 -3.85 -16.77
CA PRO A 178 2.74 -2.68 -17.61
C PRO A 178 1.58 -1.72 -17.33
N GLU A 179 1.85 -0.43 -17.42
CA GLU A 179 0.85 0.62 -17.29
C GLU A 179 1.15 1.74 -18.29
N VAL A 180 0.11 2.29 -18.90
CA VAL A 180 0.17 3.53 -19.68
C VAL A 180 -0.85 4.49 -19.10
N ASP A 181 -0.42 5.70 -18.74
CA ASP A 181 -1.28 6.76 -18.19
C ASP A 181 -1.20 7.98 -19.11
N LEU A 182 -2.37 8.44 -19.57
CA LEU A 182 -2.52 9.55 -20.51
C LEU A 182 -3.32 10.67 -19.85
N GLU A 183 -2.74 11.86 -19.80
CA GLU A 183 -3.45 13.07 -19.39
C GLU A 183 -4.44 13.49 -20.51
N ALA A 184 -5.58 14.07 -20.12
CA ALA A 184 -6.70 14.35 -21.02
C ALA A 184 -6.36 15.27 -22.22
N ARG A 185 -5.41 16.20 -22.06
CA ARG A 185 -4.90 17.07 -23.14
C ARG A 185 -3.71 16.47 -23.88
N LEU A 186 -3.22 15.32 -23.43
CA LEU A 186 -2.01 14.63 -23.92
C LEU A 186 -0.75 15.51 -23.78
N ASP A 187 -0.76 16.45 -22.83
CA ASP A 187 0.44 17.23 -22.48
C ASP A 187 1.40 16.44 -21.60
N LEU A 188 0.88 15.42 -20.93
CA LEU A 188 1.62 14.43 -20.16
C LEU A 188 1.22 13.02 -20.62
N TRP A 189 2.22 12.19 -20.92
CA TRP A 189 2.03 10.75 -21.03
C TRP A 189 3.05 10.03 -20.18
N GLN A 190 2.64 8.89 -19.62
CA GLN A 190 3.49 8.04 -18.79
C GLN A 190 3.38 6.59 -19.24
N GLY A 191 4.52 5.92 -19.32
CA GLY A 191 4.62 4.48 -19.47
C GLY A 191 5.39 3.91 -18.30
N ALA A 192 4.83 2.92 -17.62
CA ALA A 192 5.47 2.24 -16.51
C ALA A 192 5.46 0.73 -16.71
N VAL A 193 6.48 0.07 -16.14
CA VAL A 193 6.55 -1.37 -16.03
C VAL A 193 7.10 -1.72 -14.66
N ASP A 194 6.41 -2.61 -13.96
CA ASP A 194 6.86 -3.20 -12.71
C ASP A 194 6.94 -4.72 -12.87
N THR A 195 8.11 -5.31 -12.59
CA THR A 195 8.34 -6.73 -12.79
C THR A 195 9.23 -7.33 -11.70
N GLY A 196 9.06 -8.60 -11.41
CA GLY A 196 9.88 -9.28 -10.42
C GLY A 196 9.68 -10.78 -10.34
N VAL A 197 10.50 -11.40 -9.51
CA VAL A 197 10.49 -12.83 -9.22
C VAL A 197 10.40 -13.04 -7.72
N ARG A 198 9.45 -13.88 -7.28
CA ARG A 198 9.30 -14.31 -5.88
C ARG A 198 10.36 -15.36 -5.57
N VAL A 199 11.47 -14.92 -4.97
CA VAL A 199 12.61 -15.76 -4.59
C VAL A 199 12.31 -16.66 -3.39
N PHE A 200 11.37 -16.25 -2.53
CA PHE A 200 10.86 -17.05 -1.43
C PHE A 200 9.34 -17.01 -1.42
N ARG A 201 8.69 -18.15 -1.16
CA ARG A 201 7.24 -18.28 -0.99
C ARG A 201 6.94 -19.11 0.24
N GLY A 202 6.08 -18.59 1.10
CA GLY A 202 5.52 -19.33 2.22
C GLY A 202 4.44 -20.31 1.78
N VAL A 203 3.82 -20.98 2.76
CA VAL A 203 2.71 -21.91 2.52
C VAL A 203 1.51 -21.19 1.93
N ASP A 204 1.19 -20.00 2.46
CA ASP A 204 0.22 -19.10 1.86
C ASP A 204 0.93 -18.28 0.76
N PRO A 205 0.43 -18.31 -0.49
CA PRO A 205 1.00 -17.57 -1.63
C PRO A 205 1.16 -16.06 -1.41
N GLN A 206 0.45 -15.47 -0.44
CA GLN A 206 0.59 -14.07 -0.04
C GLN A 206 1.87 -13.79 0.74
N ASN A 207 2.51 -14.82 1.29
CA ASN A 207 3.75 -14.71 2.01
C ASN A 207 4.90 -14.90 1.04
N TYR A 208 5.62 -13.84 0.72
CA TYR A 208 6.73 -13.94 -0.21
C TYR A 208 7.80 -12.89 0.02
N ILE A 209 8.98 -13.19 -0.51
CA ILE A 209 10.04 -12.22 -0.76
C ILE A 209 10.29 -12.24 -2.27
N ALA A 210 10.37 -11.06 -2.86
CA ALA A 210 10.60 -10.85 -4.28
C ALA A 210 11.78 -9.92 -4.51
N VAL A 211 12.48 -10.15 -5.60
CA VAL A 211 13.42 -9.19 -6.19
C VAL A 211 12.81 -8.72 -7.50
N GLY A 212 12.84 -7.42 -7.74
CA GLY A 212 12.22 -6.85 -8.93
C GLY A 212 12.85 -5.56 -9.40
N ALA A 213 12.27 -5.03 -10.46
CA ALA A 213 12.63 -3.77 -11.06
C ALA A 213 11.39 -3.03 -11.51
N ARG A 214 11.43 -1.71 -11.38
CA ARG A 214 10.43 -0.78 -11.90
C ARG A 214 11.12 0.16 -12.87
N ALA A 215 10.47 0.45 -13.98
CA ALA A 215 10.84 1.56 -14.84
C ALA A 215 9.61 2.41 -15.16
N ARG A 216 9.77 3.72 -15.15
CA ARG A 216 8.73 4.68 -15.51
C ARG A 216 9.34 5.74 -16.42
N ARG A 217 8.74 5.93 -17.58
CA ARG A 217 9.01 7.06 -18.46
C ARG A 217 7.83 8.00 -18.40
N HIS A 218 8.07 9.27 -18.17
CA HIS A 218 7.07 10.31 -18.39
C HIS A 218 7.61 11.35 -19.36
N ALA A 219 6.78 11.86 -20.26
CA ALA A 219 7.13 13.01 -21.07
C ALA A 219 6.10 14.10 -20.90
N VAL A 220 6.60 15.30 -20.62
CA VAL A 220 5.80 16.49 -20.39
C VAL A 220 6.03 17.44 -21.57
N ARG A 221 5.10 17.39 -22.52
CA ARG A 221 5.14 18.21 -23.73
C ARG A 221 5.07 19.70 -23.39
N LEU A 222 4.25 20.07 -22.40
CA LEU A 222 4.07 21.46 -21.97
C LEU A 222 5.38 22.14 -21.57
N TYR A 223 6.29 21.39 -20.93
CA TYR A 223 7.58 21.88 -20.44
C TYR A 223 8.76 21.41 -21.29
N GLY A 224 8.49 20.71 -22.40
CA GLY A 224 9.53 20.23 -23.31
C GLY A 224 10.53 19.26 -22.67
N TYR A 225 10.17 18.45 -21.67
CA TYR A 225 11.09 17.47 -21.07
C TYR A 225 10.50 16.06 -21.01
N SER A 226 11.39 15.07 -20.87
CA SER A 226 11.01 13.72 -20.49
C SER A 226 11.98 13.18 -19.44
N ALA A 227 11.48 12.32 -18.56
CA ALA A 227 12.33 11.61 -17.61
C ALA A 227 12.12 10.10 -17.72
N LEU A 228 13.20 9.36 -17.53
CA LEU A 228 13.20 7.91 -17.38
C LEU A 228 13.73 7.58 -15.99
N ALA A 229 12.85 7.11 -15.13
CA ALA A 229 13.20 6.57 -13.83
C ALA A 229 13.26 5.04 -13.89
N SER A 230 14.25 4.47 -13.22
CA SER A 230 14.36 3.02 -13.03
C SER A 230 14.85 2.71 -11.63
N ALA A 231 14.32 1.67 -11.01
CA ALA A 231 14.71 1.23 -9.68
C ALA A 231 14.75 -0.29 -9.62
N ALA A 232 15.75 -0.84 -8.95
CA ALA A 232 15.76 -2.24 -8.51
C ALA A 232 15.32 -2.29 -7.04
N TYR A 233 14.58 -3.32 -6.65
CA TYR A 233 14.07 -3.44 -5.30
C TYR A 233 14.03 -4.88 -4.79
N VAL A 234 14.04 -4.99 -3.47
CA VAL A 234 13.62 -6.17 -2.72
C VAL A 234 12.29 -5.82 -2.06
N GLY A 235 11.29 -6.67 -2.23
CA GLY A 235 10.01 -6.48 -1.58
C GLY A 235 9.50 -7.78 -1.01
N GLY A 236 8.46 -7.69 -0.20
CA GLY A 236 7.82 -8.85 0.37
C GLY A 236 6.48 -8.50 0.96
N GLN A 237 5.72 -9.55 1.24
CA GLN A 237 4.44 -9.48 1.92
C GLN A 237 4.39 -10.63 2.92
N ALA A 238 3.82 -10.37 4.08
CA ALA A 238 3.67 -11.34 5.15
C ALA A 238 2.29 -11.22 5.78
N ASP A 239 1.57 -12.34 5.90
CA ASP A 239 0.35 -12.48 6.69
C ASP A 239 0.73 -12.44 8.17
N LEU A 240 0.29 -11.38 8.85
CA LEU A 240 0.49 -11.22 10.27
C LEU A 240 -0.23 -12.29 11.08
N GLY A 241 -1.21 -12.98 10.50
CA GLY A 241 -1.83 -14.19 11.04
C GLY A 241 -0.86 -15.31 11.44
N GLN A 242 0.34 -15.33 10.84
CA GLN A 242 1.39 -16.30 11.18
C GLN A 242 2.08 -16.00 12.52
N VAL A 243 2.09 -14.72 12.92
CA VAL A 243 2.69 -14.27 14.19
C VAL A 243 1.60 -14.10 15.24
N VAL A 244 0.47 -13.50 14.85
CA VAL A 244 -0.65 -13.16 15.70
C VAL A 244 -1.91 -13.74 15.08
N ARG A 245 -2.43 -14.83 15.65
CA ARG A 245 -3.52 -15.62 15.04
C ARG A 245 -4.76 -14.78 14.68
N GLY A 246 -5.13 -13.82 15.52
CA GLY A 246 -6.29 -12.93 15.28
C GLY A 246 -6.11 -11.95 14.11
N MET A 247 -4.90 -11.87 13.56
CA MET A 247 -4.55 -11.01 12.43
C MET A 247 -4.52 -11.73 11.09
N ARG A 248 -5.05 -12.95 11.00
CA ARG A 248 -5.17 -13.63 9.70
C ARG A 248 -5.85 -12.73 8.68
N ASN A 249 -5.26 -12.67 7.49
CA ASN A 249 -5.68 -11.81 6.39
C ASN A 249 -5.42 -10.31 6.59
N CYS A 250 -4.55 -9.97 7.55
CA CYS A 250 -3.89 -8.68 7.64
C CYS A 250 -2.44 -8.89 7.21
N TYR A 251 -2.05 -8.28 6.10
CA TYR A 251 -0.74 -8.40 5.51
C TYR A 251 0.04 -7.13 5.75
N VAL A 252 1.31 -7.28 6.13
CA VAL A 252 2.29 -6.20 5.97
C VAL A 252 3.00 -6.43 4.64
N PHE A 253 3.17 -5.37 3.87
CA PHE A 253 3.99 -5.40 2.68
C PHE A 253 5.04 -4.30 2.72
N THR A 254 6.19 -4.58 2.11
CA THR A 254 7.28 -3.62 1.99
C THR A 254 7.99 -3.80 0.64
N ARG A 255 8.48 -2.71 0.07
CA ARG A 255 9.42 -2.68 -1.04
C ARG A 255 10.48 -1.64 -0.73
N LEU A 256 11.72 -2.09 -0.72
CA LEU A 256 12.90 -1.25 -0.54
C LEU A 256 13.76 -1.38 -1.79
N GLY A 257 14.05 -0.25 -2.42
CA GLY A 257 14.82 -0.21 -3.64
C GLY A 257 15.70 1.01 -3.77
N TYR A 258 16.54 0.99 -4.79
CA TYR A 258 17.39 2.10 -5.16
C TYR A 258 17.26 2.33 -6.66
N GLY A 259 17.09 3.58 -7.04
CA GLY A 259 16.80 3.96 -8.40
C GLY A 259 17.54 5.20 -8.86
N PHE A 260 17.46 5.41 -10.16
CA PHE A 260 18.00 6.55 -10.86
C PHE A 260 16.91 7.17 -11.73
N VAL A 261 16.95 8.49 -11.89
CA VAL A 261 16.11 9.22 -12.83
C VAL A 261 17.00 10.04 -13.75
N GLY A 262 16.87 9.80 -15.05
CA GLY A 262 17.53 10.56 -16.09
C GLY A 262 16.55 11.51 -16.77
N TYR A 263 16.91 12.78 -16.88
CA TYR A 263 16.11 13.81 -17.56
C TYR A 263 16.69 14.12 -18.94
N GLN A 264 15.80 14.32 -19.90
CA GLN A 264 16.11 14.80 -21.24
C GLN A 264 15.23 16.01 -21.54
N PHE A 265 15.86 17.15 -21.79
CA PHE A 265 15.20 18.39 -22.18
C PHE A 265 15.25 18.56 -23.71
N GLY A 266 14.13 18.98 -24.31
CA GLY A 266 14.04 19.32 -25.73
C GLY A 266 14.51 20.74 -26.01
N ASP A 267 14.35 21.25 -27.24
CA ASP A 267 14.86 22.58 -27.61
C ASP A 267 13.99 23.75 -27.11
N GLN A 268 12.80 23.48 -26.55
CA GLN A 268 11.82 24.50 -26.10
C GLN A 268 12.02 24.94 -24.63
N VAL A 269 13.26 24.98 -24.14
CA VAL A 269 13.60 25.15 -22.70
C VAL A 269 13.44 26.59 -22.20
N ASP A 270 12.92 27.52 -23.00
CA ASP A 270 12.82 28.94 -22.59
C ASP A 270 11.99 29.14 -21.30
N GLU A 271 11.18 28.15 -20.91
CA GLU A 271 10.39 28.15 -19.66
C GLU A 271 10.87 27.16 -18.58
N ALA A 272 11.91 26.35 -18.81
CA ALA A 272 12.35 25.40 -17.79
C ALA A 272 13.22 26.11 -16.72
N PRO A 273 12.85 26.05 -15.43
CA PRO A 273 13.57 26.77 -14.38
C PRO A 273 14.98 26.22 -14.20
N GLY A 274 16.01 27.00 -14.55
CA GLY A 274 17.37 26.93 -13.99
C GLY A 274 18.23 25.66 -14.22
N PHE A 275 17.72 24.59 -14.84
CA PHE A 275 18.48 23.34 -15.07
C PHE A 275 19.36 23.36 -16.34
N THR A 276 19.61 24.53 -16.91
CA THR A 276 20.02 24.72 -18.32
C THR A 276 21.50 24.53 -18.63
N GLU A 277 22.37 24.11 -17.69
CA GLU A 277 23.79 23.92 -18.00
C GLU A 277 24.12 22.53 -18.58
N SER A 278 23.26 21.52 -18.38
CA SER A 278 23.46 20.18 -18.94
C SER A 278 22.18 19.64 -19.60
N PRO A 279 22.24 19.13 -20.84
CA PRO A 279 21.09 18.50 -21.48
C PRO A 279 20.68 17.16 -20.83
N TRP A 280 21.48 16.66 -19.90
CA TRP A 280 21.23 15.46 -19.11
C TRP A 280 21.50 15.73 -17.63
N PHE A 281 20.54 15.35 -16.78
CA PHE A 281 20.68 15.32 -15.34
C PHE A 281 20.35 13.93 -14.85
N LEU A 282 21.17 13.38 -13.94
CA LEU A 282 20.97 12.08 -13.33
C LEU A 282 20.86 12.29 -11.83
N ASP A 283 19.74 11.89 -11.27
CA ASP A 283 19.53 11.85 -9.82
C ASP A 283 19.33 10.41 -9.36
N SER A 284 19.61 10.16 -8.09
CA SER A 284 19.39 8.85 -7.47
C SER A 284 18.43 8.98 -6.30
N TRP A 285 17.61 7.96 -6.08
CA TRP A 285 16.58 8.01 -5.05
C TRP A 285 16.38 6.64 -4.40
N LEU A 286 15.83 6.66 -3.18
CA LEU A 286 15.45 5.48 -2.44
C LEU A 286 13.97 5.19 -2.68
N LEU A 287 13.65 4.01 -3.19
CA LEU A 287 12.28 3.52 -3.25
C LEU A 287 11.92 2.92 -1.90
N VAL A 288 10.93 3.51 -1.23
CA VAL A 288 10.36 2.94 -0.02
C VAL A 288 8.86 2.87 -0.17
N GLU A 289 8.31 1.68 -0.22
CA GLU A 289 6.87 1.45 -0.15
C GLU A 289 6.64 0.53 1.03
N THR A 290 5.80 0.93 1.97
CA THR A 290 5.41 0.07 3.10
C THR A 290 3.94 0.24 3.37
N GLY A 291 3.28 -0.80 3.82
CA GLY A 291 1.89 -0.68 4.16
C GLY A 291 1.31 -1.89 4.84
N VAL A 292 0.04 -1.74 5.14
CA VAL A 292 -0.82 -2.81 5.64
C VAL A 292 -1.98 -3.00 4.68
N ALA A 293 -2.34 -4.26 4.44
CA ALA A 293 -3.52 -4.62 3.66
C ALA A 293 -4.39 -5.57 4.49
N VAL A 294 -5.69 -5.36 4.52
CA VAL A 294 -6.64 -6.15 5.28
C VAL A 294 -7.77 -6.61 4.39
N ASN A 295 -8.08 -7.89 4.44
CA ASN A 295 -9.28 -8.42 3.83
C ASN A 295 -10.48 -8.06 4.72
N THR A 296 -11.23 -7.05 4.30
CA THR A 296 -12.43 -6.59 5.03
C THR A 296 -13.65 -7.44 4.71
N GLY A 297 -13.56 -8.30 3.68
CA GLY A 297 -14.56 -9.30 3.37
C GLY A 297 -14.12 -10.22 2.25
N PRO A 298 -15.02 -11.08 1.76
CA PRO A 298 -14.60 -12.18 0.90
C PRO A 298 -13.95 -11.83 -0.43
N ARG A 299 -14.23 -10.62 -0.86
CA ARG A 299 -13.87 -10.08 -2.15
C ARG A 299 -13.28 -8.69 -2.02
N THR A 300 -13.06 -8.22 -0.78
CA THR A 300 -12.70 -6.83 -0.51
C THR A 300 -11.43 -6.78 0.30
N THR A 301 -10.44 -6.06 -0.22
CA THR A 301 -9.20 -5.74 0.48
C THR A 301 -9.09 -4.23 0.58
N ALA A 302 -8.80 -3.74 1.78
CA ALA A 302 -8.42 -2.35 2.02
C ALA A 302 -6.93 -2.29 2.34
N SER A 303 -6.21 -1.29 1.87
CA SER A 303 -4.81 -1.08 2.22
C SER A 303 -4.52 0.36 2.55
N LEU A 304 -3.53 0.56 3.41
CA LEU A 304 -2.93 1.83 3.75
C LEU A 304 -1.42 1.70 3.51
N ALA A 305 -0.87 2.54 2.64
CA ALA A 305 0.54 2.53 2.28
C ALA A 305 1.16 3.91 2.52
N PHE A 306 2.43 3.91 2.92
CA PHE A 306 3.34 5.04 2.80
C PHE A 306 4.29 4.77 1.63
N ILE A 307 4.42 5.72 0.73
CA ILE A 307 5.13 5.58 -0.55
C ILE A 307 6.09 6.75 -0.73
N GLU A 308 7.38 6.47 -0.67
CA GLU A 308 8.46 7.36 -1.07
C GLU A 308 8.90 6.97 -2.50
N ASP A 309 8.30 7.63 -3.48
CA ASP A 309 8.58 7.45 -4.90
C ASP A 309 8.45 8.82 -5.59
N PRO A 310 9.58 9.49 -5.94
CA PRO A 310 9.58 10.81 -6.53
C PRO A 310 9.05 10.80 -7.98
N THR A 311 8.79 9.62 -8.53
CA THR A 311 8.28 9.47 -9.91
C THR A 311 6.75 9.53 -9.96
N GLN A 312 6.08 9.75 -8.83
CA GLN A 312 4.64 9.86 -8.71
C GLN A 312 4.15 11.26 -9.06
N ASP A 313 2.93 11.36 -9.58
CA ASP A 313 2.33 12.64 -10.00
C ASP A 313 1.87 13.51 -8.85
N VAL A 314 1.55 12.90 -7.70
CA VAL A 314 1.39 13.63 -6.45
C VAL A 314 2.78 13.68 -5.83
N GLY A 315 3.38 14.87 -5.75
CA GLY A 315 4.70 15.04 -5.18
C GLY A 315 4.70 14.87 -3.65
N PRO A 316 5.84 14.46 -3.05
CA PRO A 316 6.04 14.55 -1.61
C PRO A 316 6.00 16.01 -1.16
N SER A 317 5.35 16.33 -0.02
CA SER A 317 4.93 17.72 0.28
C SER A 317 6.03 18.77 0.36
N ASP A 318 7.29 18.39 0.58
CA ASP A 318 8.42 19.31 0.73
C ASP A 318 9.76 18.62 0.37
N GLY A 319 9.73 17.67 -0.57
CA GLY A 319 10.91 16.84 -0.90
C GLY A 319 11.30 15.80 0.16
N GLU A 320 10.76 15.89 1.38
CA GLU A 320 11.04 14.96 2.50
C GLU A 320 9.85 14.07 2.90
N ASN A 321 8.62 14.39 2.46
CA ASN A 321 7.40 13.75 2.97
C ASN A 321 6.80 12.78 1.95
N GLY A 322 7.00 11.47 2.14
CA GLY A 322 6.37 10.45 1.30
C GLY A 322 4.84 10.53 1.25
N LEU A 323 4.26 9.85 0.27
CA LEU A 323 2.83 9.84 -0.01
C LEU A 323 2.12 8.85 0.91
N ILE A 324 0.87 9.17 1.26
CA ILE A 324 -0.03 8.22 1.90
C ILE A 324 -1.06 7.78 0.86
N GLU A 325 -1.17 6.48 0.64
CA GLU A 325 -2.21 5.89 -0.20
C GLU A 325 -3.18 5.06 0.64
N VAL A 326 -4.47 5.30 0.47
CA VAL A 326 -5.53 4.39 0.92
C VAL A 326 -6.15 3.77 -0.31
N ALA A 327 -6.13 2.44 -0.42
CA ALA A 327 -6.73 1.73 -1.53
C ALA A 327 -7.79 0.72 -1.05
N LEU A 328 -8.78 0.50 -1.90
CA LEU A 328 -9.81 -0.52 -1.77
C LEU A 328 -9.85 -1.28 -3.09
N SER A 329 -9.70 -2.60 -3.02
CA SER A 329 -9.92 -3.50 -4.14
C SER A 329 -11.12 -4.36 -3.82
N HIS A 330 -12.11 -4.40 -4.73
CA HIS A 330 -13.30 -5.21 -4.61
C HIS A 330 -13.50 -6.08 -5.85
N ARG A 331 -13.56 -7.39 -5.66
CA ARG A 331 -13.89 -8.35 -6.71
C ARG A 331 -15.40 -8.44 -6.85
N GLN A 332 -15.95 -7.88 -7.91
CA GLN A 332 -17.39 -7.96 -8.20
C GLN A 332 -17.78 -9.36 -8.70
N SER A 333 -16.95 -9.99 -9.53
CA SER A 333 -17.18 -11.34 -10.09
C SER A 333 -15.86 -12.12 -10.24
N ALA A 334 -15.91 -13.34 -10.77
CA ALA A 334 -14.68 -14.09 -11.09
C ALA A 334 -13.78 -13.38 -12.13
N GLU A 335 -14.32 -12.43 -12.89
CA GLU A 335 -13.59 -11.75 -13.95
C GLU A 335 -13.48 -10.25 -13.70
N LEU A 336 -14.37 -9.63 -12.93
CA LEU A 336 -14.41 -8.18 -12.76
C LEU A 336 -13.94 -7.75 -11.36
N ASP A 337 -12.92 -6.89 -11.36
CA ASP A 337 -12.40 -6.20 -10.18
C ASP A 337 -12.66 -4.69 -10.28
N ILE A 338 -12.90 -4.06 -9.13
CA ILE A 338 -13.07 -2.62 -8.96
C ILE A 338 -11.97 -2.15 -8.00
N GLU A 339 -11.18 -1.16 -8.42
CA GLU A 339 -10.12 -0.56 -7.60
C GLU A 339 -10.48 0.90 -7.33
N LEU A 340 -10.40 1.33 -6.07
CA LEU A 340 -10.51 2.72 -5.66
C LEU A 340 -9.27 3.07 -4.83
N SER A 341 -8.51 4.09 -5.20
CA SER A 341 -7.45 4.60 -4.35
C SER A 341 -7.51 6.11 -4.17
N LEU A 342 -7.08 6.56 -3.00
CA LEU A 342 -6.89 7.95 -2.63
C LEU A 342 -5.43 8.12 -2.22
N THR A 343 -4.73 9.03 -2.87
CA THR A 343 -3.34 9.37 -2.57
C THR A 343 -3.27 10.80 -2.05
N ALA A 344 -2.46 11.06 -1.03
CA ALA A 344 -2.24 12.38 -0.45
C ALA A 344 -0.75 12.65 -0.20
N GLY A 345 -0.32 13.89 -0.47
CA GLY A 345 1.05 14.40 -0.34
C GLY A 345 1.03 15.93 -0.39
N GLU A 346 1.85 16.54 -1.25
CA GLU A 346 1.74 17.99 -1.57
C GLU A 346 0.39 18.35 -2.18
N GLY A 347 -0.17 17.39 -2.91
CA GLY A 347 -1.51 17.43 -3.47
C GLY A 347 -2.33 16.24 -3.02
N TRP A 348 -3.35 15.92 -3.80
CA TRP A 348 -4.11 14.70 -3.61
C TRP A 348 -4.59 14.14 -4.95
N GLY A 349 -4.93 12.86 -4.97
CA GLY A 349 -5.49 12.22 -6.15
C GLY A 349 -6.44 11.11 -5.78
N ILE A 350 -7.41 10.87 -6.65
CA ILE A 350 -8.34 9.74 -6.57
C ILE A 350 -8.26 8.95 -7.86
N ARG A 351 -8.19 7.62 -7.76
CA ARG A 351 -8.15 6.71 -8.88
C ARG A 351 -9.30 5.71 -8.76
N LEU A 352 -10.07 5.55 -9.82
CA LEU A 352 -11.11 4.53 -9.95
C LEU A 352 -10.74 3.64 -11.14
N GLY A 353 -10.49 2.36 -10.87
CA GLY A 353 -10.11 1.35 -11.84
C GLY A 353 -11.15 0.24 -11.97
N LEU A 354 -11.25 -0.32 -13.17
CA LEU A 354 -11.94 -1.57 -13.47
C LEU A 354 -10.93 -2.54 -14.07
N GLY A 355 -10.83 -3.74 -13.52
CA GLY A 355 -9.97 -4.82 -14.02
C GLY A 355 -10.81 -5.98 -14.54
N TYR A 356 -10.45 -6.51 -15.71
CA TYR A 356 -11.05 -7.71 -16.29
C TYR A 356 -10.03 -8.84 -16.35
N GLY A 357 -10.37 -9.99 -15.76
CA GLY A 357 -9.60 -11.23 -15.77
C GLY A 357 -9.73 -11.95 -17.11
N LEU A 358 -8.59 -12.44 -17.63
CA LEU A 358 -8.46 -13.11 -18.92
C LEU A 358 -8.43 -14.64 -18.82
#